data_AF-A0A8C8Z8B8-F1
#
_entry.id   AF-A0A8C8Z8B8-F1
#
_cell.length_a   1.000
_cell.length_b   1.000
_cell.length_c   1.000
_cell.angle_alpha   90.00
_cell.angle_beta   90.00
_cell.angle_gamma   90.00
#
_symmetry.space_group_name_H-M   'P 1'
#
loop_
_entity.id
_entity.type
_entity.pdbx_description
1 polymer ?
#
loop_
_entity_poly.entity_id
_entity_poly.type
_entity_poly.pdbx_seq_one_letter_code
_entity_poly.pdbx_strand_id
1 'polypeptide(L)'
;VLTVEQAQGQHYVLVLWGPGAAWYSQLQSKKDYIWEFKYLFVKRNYILENLELHTTPWSSCECLFDDDIRAITFKAKFQKSAPSFVKMSNLPTHFEDKCSETDENRIYKQCFSCLPFTMKRIYYRPALMTVGNGGHNVCIRVGSKLIEKILLNISPDFLNRVIVPSSDVTYGMVAADLVHSLLAVSAEPWLLKIQSLFMLDENSYPLQQDFSLLDFYPDIVKHGAYALL
;
A
#
# COMPACT_ATOMS: atom_id res chain seq x y z
N VAL A 1 4.91 -15.60 -3.47
CA VAL A 1 3.93 -14.61 -3.96
C VAL A 1 4.18 -14.35 -5.43
N LEU A 2 3.12 -14.24 -6.23
CA LEU A 2 3.16 -13.99 -7.67
C LEU A 2 2.25 -12.81 -8.02
N THR A 3 2.61 -12.04 -9.03
CA THR A 3 1.69 -11.06 -9.64
C THR A 3 1.00 -11.74 -10.81
N VAL A 4 -0.34 -11.71 -10.82
CA VAL A 4 -1.14 -12.26 -11.91
C VAL A 4 -1.94 -11.13 -12.57
N GLU A 5 -2.12 -11.21 -13.88
CA GLU A 5 -2.82 -10.21 -14.66
C GLU A 5 -4.12 -10.79 -15.23
N GLN A 6 -5.20 -10.04 -15.10
CA GLN A 6 -6.49 -10.38 -15.67
C GLN A 6 -6.77 -9.56 -16.93
N ALA A 7 -7.66 -10.06 -17.79
CA ALA A 7 -8.21 -9.27 -18.90
C ALA A 7 -8.72 -7.92 -18.37
N GLN A 8 -8.40 -6.82 -19.08
CA GLN A 8 -8.53 -5.40 -18.67
C GLN A 8 -7.31 -4.77 -17.97
N GLY A 9 -6.17 -5.47 -17.89
CA GLY A 9 -4.92 -4.90 -17.34
C GLY A 9 -4.95 -4.72 -15.82
N GLN A 10 -5.84 -5.44 -15.13
CA GLN A 10 -5.89 -5.46 -13.67
C GLN A 10 -4.86 -6.46 -13.14
N HIS A 11 -4.04 -6.00 -12.21
CA HIS A 11 -3.03 -6.82 -11.54
C HIS A 11 -3.50 -7.22 -10.14
N TYR A 12 -3.34 -8.50 -9.83
CA TYR A 12 -3.66 -9.06 -8.53
C TYR A 12 -2.44 -9.76 -7.94
N VAL A 13 -2.38 -9.79 -6.62
CA VAL A 13 -1.35 -10.52 -5.88
C VAL A 13 -1.89 -11.92 -5.58
N LEU A 14 -1.25 -12.95 -6.12
CA LEU A 14 -1.55 -14.36 -5.86
C LEU A 14 -0.54 -14.94 -4.86
N VAL A 15 -1.03 -15.36 -3.70
CA VAL A 15 -0.26 -16.01 -2.65
C VAL A 15 -0.51 -17.51 -2.70
N LEU A 16 0.56 -18.26 -2.99
CA LEU A 16 0.54 -19.72 -3.01
C LEU A 16 0.83 -20.27 -1.61
N TRP A 17 -0.03 -21.15 -1.13
CA TRP A 17 -0.02 -21.78 0.19
C TRP A 17 -0.09 -23.30 0.08
N GLY A 18 0.54 -24.00 1.03
CA GLY A 18 0.43 -25.45 1.16
C GLY A 18 0.76 -26.17 -0.17
N PRO A 19 -0.10 -27.10 -0.64
CA PRO A 19 0.08 -27.79 -1.91
C PRO A 19 0.26 -26.86 -3.13
N GLY A 20 -0.35 -25.66 -3.09
CA GLY A 20 -0.22 -24.66 -4.15
C GLY A 20 1.18 -24.08 -4.29
N ALA A 21 2.02 -24.13 -3.24
CA ALA A 21 3.41 -23.66 -3.30
C ALA A 21 4.27 -24.47 -4.29
N ALA A 22 3.93 -25.75 -4.50
CA ALA A 22 4.62 -26.61 -5.46
C ALA A 22 4.50 -26.11 -6.92
N TRP A 23 3.44 -25.36 -7.23
CA TRP A 23 3.20 -24.79 -8.57
C TRP A 23 4.18 -23.67 -8.92
N TYR A 24 4.85 -23.07 -7.94
CA TYR A 24 5.72 -21.91 -8.15
C TYR A 24 6.79 -22.17 -9.23
N SER A 25 7.42 -23.34 -9.21
CA SER A 25 8.45 -23.71 -10.19
C SER A 25 7.92 -23.76 -11.64
N GLN A 26 6.71 -24.31 -11.84
CA GLN A 26 6.07 -24.40 -13.15
C GLN A 26 5.57 -23.05 -13.65
N LEU A 27 5.02 -22.23 -12.74
CA LEU A 27 4.57 -20.88 -13.06
C LEU A 27 5.74 -19.97 -13.44
N GLN A 28 6.90 -20.13 -12.80
CA GLN A 28 8.11 -19.38 -13.15
C GLN A 28 8.71 -19.81 -14.50
N SER A 29 8.65 -21.09 -14.85
CA SER A 29 9.20 -21.60 -16.13
C SER A 29 8.32 -21.29 -17.34
N LYS A 30 7.03 -20.99 -17.11
CA LYS A 30 6.02 -20.75 -18.15
C LYS A 30 5.25 -19.45 -17.88
N LYS A 31 5.98 -18.34 -17.74
CA LYS A 31 5.38 -17.01 -17.47
C LYS A 31 4.50 -16.47 -18.59
N ASP A 32 4.81 -16.81 -19.83
CA ASP A 32 4.10 -16.28 -21.00
C ASP A 32 2.90 -17.14 -21.43
N TYR A 33 2.55 -18.13 -20.61
CA TYR A 33 1.39 -19.00 -20.83
C TYR A 33 0.18 -18.50 -20.05
N ILE A 34 -1.02 -18.83 -20.54
CA ILE A 34 -2.26 -18.51 -19.85
C ILE A 34 -2.55 -19.62 -18.84
N TRP A 35 -2.77 -19.21 -17.60
CA TRP A 35 -3.06 -20.11 -16.50
C TRP A 35 -4.48 -19.88 -15.98
N GLU A 36 -5.21 -20.96 -15.77
CA GLU A 36 -6.48 -20.94 -15.07
C GLU A 36 -6.28 -21.35 -13.61
N PHE A 37 -6.71 -20.48 -12.71
CA PHE A 37 -6.77 -20.77 -11.29
C PHE A 37 -8.24 -20.86 -10.85
N LYS A 38 -8.60 -21.92 -10.13
CA LYS A 38 -9.95 -22.08 -9.56
C LYS A 38 -9.90 -22.23 -8.04
N TYR A 39 -11.03 -21.95 -7.40
CA TYR A 39 -11.25 -22.08 -5.95
C TYR A 39 -10.22 -21.32 -5.12
N LEU A 40 -9.91 -20.08 -5.54
CA LEU A 40 -9.07 -19.17 -4.80
C LEU A 40 -9.89 -18.47 -3.71
N PHE A 41 -9.28 -18.25 -2.56
CA PHE A 41 -9.84 -17.40 -1.52
C PHE A 41 -9.46 -15.95 -1.80
N VAL A 42 -10.46 -15.08 -1.93
CA VAL A 42 -10.25 -13.65 -2.15
C VAL A 42 -10.20 -12.96 -0.80
N LYS A 43 -9.05 -12.42 -0.46
CA LYS A 43 -8.86 -11.60 0.73
C LYS A 43 -8.72 -10.15 0.29
N ARG A 44 -9.58 -9.27 0.80
CA ARG A 44 -9.39 -7.84 0.59
C ARG A 44 -8.24 -7.37 1.47
N ASN A 45 -7.16 -6.90 0.86
CA ASN A 45 -6.13 -6.20 1.60
C ASN A 45 -6.56 -4.74 1.76
N TYR A 46 -7.15 -4.44 2.92
CA TYR A 46 -7.57 -3.07 3.27
C TYR A 46 -6.39 -2.08 3.37
N ILE A 47 -5.15 -2.56 3.33
CA ILE A 47 -3.91 -1.78 3.41
C ILE A 47 -3.47 -1.30 2.02
N LEU A 48 -3.65 -2.12 0.97
CA LEU A 48 -3.29 -1.77 -0.41
C LEU A 48 -4.51 -1.41 -1.28
N GLU A 49 -5.72 -1.49 -0.71
CA GLU A 49 -7.02 -1.49 -1.42
C GLU A 49 -7.13 -2.52 -2.57
N ASN A 50 -6.17 -3.44 -2.65
CA ASN A 50 -6.09 -4.46 -3.68
C ASN A 50 -6.67 -5.78 -3.17
N LEU A 51 -7.21 -6.57 -4.09
CA LEU A 51 -7.63 -7.93 -3.78
C LEU A 51 -6.40 -8.86 -3.82
N GLU A 52 -6.18 -9.59 -2.74
CA GLU A 52 -5.23 -10.67 -2.68
C GLU A 52 -5.96 -11.98 -2.94
N LEU A 53 -5.37 -12.80 -3.80
CA LEU A 53 -5.86 -14.12 -4.12
C LEU A 53 -4.99 -15.14 -3.37
N HIS A 54 -5.60 -16.05 -2.64
CA HIS A 54 -4.90 -17.06 -1.84
C HIS A 54 -5.31 -18.45 -2.33
N THR A 55 -4.34 -19.33 -2.54
CA THR A 55 -4.67 -20.75 -2.79
C THR A 55 -5.18 -21.40 -1.53
N THR A 56 -6.14 -22.30 -1.68
CA THR A 56 -6.75 -23.14 -0.66
C THR A 56 -6.45 -24.61 -0.95
N PRO A 57 -6.72 -25.55 -0.02
CA PRO A 57 -6.56 -26.99 -0.28
C PRO A 57 -7.39 -27.51 -1.46
N TRP A 58 -8.45 -26.81 -1.88
CA TRP A 58 -9.28 -27.16 -3.04
C TRP A 58 -8.91 -26.38 -4.31
N SER A 59 -7.92 -25.49 -4.25
CA SER A 59 -7.50 -24.75 -5.43
C SER A 59 -6.94 -25.66 -6.51
N SER A 60 -7.20 -25.30 -7.77
CA SER A 60 -6.57 -25.95 -8.93
C SER A 60 -5.84 -24.92 -9.78
N CYS A 61 -4.76 -25.37 -10.43
CA CYS A 61 -3.94 -24.58 -11.35
C CYS A 61 -3.74 -25.38 -12.63
N GLU A 62 -4.22 -24.85 -13.76
CA GLU A 62 -4.18 -25.50 -15.07
C GLU A 62 -3.51 -24.56 -16.09
N CYS A 63 -2.55 -25.08 -16.85
CA CYS A 63 -1.98 -24.36 -18.00
C CYS A 63 -2.92 -24.54 -19.19
N LEU A 64 -3.44 -23.45 -19.74
CA LEU A 64 -4.29 -23.50 -20.92
C LEU A 64 -3.45 -23.54 -22.18
N PHE A 65 -3.83 -24.39 -23.13
CA PHE A 65 -3.25 -24.39 -24.47
C PHE A 65 -3.82 -23.27 -25.33
N ASP A 66 -3.10 -22.91 -26.38
CA ASP A 66 -3.47 -21.79 -27.26
C ASP A 66 -4.74 -22.03 -28.08
N ASP A 67 -5.10 -23.30 -28.29
CA ASP A 67 -6.32 -23.74 -28.96
C ASP A 67 -7.53 -23.89 -28.01
N ASP A 68 -7.33 -23.75 -26.69
CA ASP A 68 -8.41 -23.76 -25.72
C ASP A 68 -9.28 -22.50 -25.90
N ILE A 69 -10.60 -22.70 -26.03
CA ILE A 69 -11.59 -21.64 -26.19
C ILE A 69 -11.47 -20.59 -25.06
N ARG A 70 -11.13 -21.00 -23.83
CA ARG A 70 -10.89 -20.11 -22.69
C ARG A 70 -9.69 -19.18 -22.94
N ALA A 71 -8.58 -19.73 -23.42
CA ALA A 71 -7.37 -18.98 -23.74
C ALA A 71 -7.59 -18.03 -24.93
N ILE A 72 -8.27 -18.49 -25.98
CA ILE A 72 -8.65 -17.68 -27.15
C ILE A 72 -9.51 -16.49 -26.71
N THR A 73 -10.52 -16.74 -25.88
CA THR A 73 -11.41 -15.70 -25.35
C THR A 73 -10.66 -14.69 -24.49
N PHE A 74 -9.72 -15.14 -23.66
CA PHE A 74 -8.87 -14.28 -22.85
C PHE A 74 -8.00 -13.36 -23.72
N LYS A 75 -7.27 -13.92 -24.70
CA LYS A 75 -6.41 -13.15 -25.62
C LYS A 75 -7.19 -12.08 -26.37
N ALA A 76 -8.39 -12.41 -26.86
CA ALA A 76 -9.25 -11.46 -27.58
C ALA A 76 -9.71 -10.27 -26.71
N LYS A 77 -9.95 -10.49 -25.41
CA LYS A 77 -10.29 -9.43 -24.46
C LYS A 77 -9.06 -8.60 -24.05
N PHE A 78 -7.92 -9.25 -23.89
CA PHE A 78 -6.67 -8.61 -23.50
C PHE A 78 -6.15 -7.63 -24.56
N GLN A 79 -6.21 -8.01 -25.84
CA GLN A 79 -5.79 -7.14 -26.96
C GLN A 79 -6.66 -5.89 -27.12
N LYS A 80 -7.94 -5.93 -26.71
CA LYS A 80 -8.82 -4.76 -26.72
C LYS A 80 -8.50 -3.75 -25.60
N SER A 81 -7.69 -4.13 -24.61
CA SER A 81 -7.38 -3.33 -23.42
C SER A 81 -5.95 -2.79 -23.35
N ALA A 82 -5.18 -2.81 -24.44
CA ALA A 82 -3.83 -2.22 -24.46
C ALA A 82 -3.85 -0.71 -24.12
N PRO A 83 -2.83 -0.18 -23.41
CA PRO A 83 -2.99 0.99 -22.57
C PRO A 83 -3.04 2.29 -23.36
N SER A 84 -4.11 3.07 -23.18
CA SER A 84 -4.05 4.51 -23.42
C SER A 84 -3.20 5.15 -22.32
N PHE A 85 -2.29 6.03 -22.73
CA PHE A 85 -1.34 6.74 -21.89
C PHE A 85 -1.97 7.29 -20.60
N VAL A 86 -1.28 7.06 -19.49
CA VAL A 86 -1.57 7.55 -18.14
C VAL A 86 -1.77 9.07 -18.17
N LYS A 87 -2.97 9.52 -17.81
CA LYS A 87 -3.28 10.93 -17.55
C LYS A 87 -2.81 11.27 -16.14
N MET A 88 -1.85 12.20 -16.05
CA MET A 88 -1.34 12.75 -14.80
C MET A 88 -2.51 13.33 -13.97
N SER A 89 -2.85 12.68 -12.86
CA SER A 89 -3.88 13.13 -11.93
C SER A 89 -3.24 13.79 -10.70
N ASN A 90 -3.88 14.85 -10.22
CA ASN A 90 -3.33 15.78 -9.22
C ASN A 90 -3.07 15.10 -7.85
N LEU A 91 -1.97 15.50 -7.20
CA LEU A 91 -1.48 15.02 -5.90
C LEU A 91 -2.51 15.01 -4.73
N PRO A 92 -3.50 15.92 -4.62
CA PRO A 92 -4.44 15.94 -3.48
C PRO A 92 -5.34 14.70 -3.39
N THR A 93 -5.68 14.08 -4.54
CA THR A 93 -6.55 12.89 -4.58
C THR A 93 -5.92 11.63 -3.98
N HIS A 94 -4.60 11.63 -3.73
CA HIS A 94 -3.89 10.48 -3.14
C HIS A 94 -3.73 10.54 -1.61
N PHE A 95 -3.97 11.70 -0.99
CA PHE A 95 -3.75 11.90 0.45
C PHE A 95 -5.04 11.98 1.29
N GLU A 96 -6.19 12.24 0.65
CA GLU A 96 -7.47 12.43 1.33
C GLU A 96 -8.39 11.20 1.21
N ASP A 97 -8.53 10.42 2.27
CA ASP A 97 -9.65 9.47 2.40
C ASP A 97 -10.84 10.19 3.05
N LYS A 98 -11.92 10.36 2.28
CA LYS A 98 -13.20 10.84 2.82
C LYS A 98 -13.85 9.71 3.62
N CYS A 99 -14.02 9.86 4.94
CA CYS A 99 -14.75 8.89 5.79
C CYS A 99 -16.28 8.94 5.58
N SER A 100 -16.75 8.97 4.34
CA SER A 100 -18.17 8.96 4.00
C SER A 100 -18.38 8.02 2.83
N GLU A 101 -18.31 6.71 3.09
CA GLU A 101 -19.00 5.75 2.25
C GLU A 101 -20.50 5.86 2.55
N THR A 102 -21.29 6.02 1.50
CA THR A 102 -22.73 5.85 1.55
C THR A 102 -23.03 4.40 1.19
N ASP A 103 -23.90 3.72 1.94
CA ASP A 103 -24.35 2.38 1.53
C ASP A 103 -25.24 2.43 0.28
N GLU A 104 -25.63 1.26 -0.23
CA GLU A 104 -26.49 1.12 -1.42
C GLU A 104 -27.84 1.85 -1.26
N ASN A 105 -28.24 2.16 -0.04
CA ASN A 105 -29.48 2.86 0.30
C ASN A 105 -29.29 4.37 0.46
N ARG A 106 -28.11 4.92 0.13
CA ARG A 106 -27.73 6.32 0.34
C ARG A 106 -27.77 6.76 1.82
N ILE A 107 -27.64 5.82 2.75
CA ILE A 107 -27.49 6.11 4.18
C ILE A 107 -25.98 6.24 4.47
N TYR A 108 -25.60 7.30 5.17
CA TYR A 108 -24.21 7.52 5.59
C TYR A 108 -23.76 6.36 6.49
N LYS A 109 -22.72 5.62 6.09
CA LYS A 109 -22.06 4.68 7.02
C LYS A 109 -21.40 5.50 8.13
N GLN A 110 -21.80 5.24 9.37
CA GLN A 110 -21.27 5.95 10.52
C GLN A 110 -19.80 5.54 10.76
N CYS A 111 -18.90 6.49 10.51
CA CYS A 111 -17.47 6.33 10.81
C CYS A 111 -17.28 6.33 12.33
N PHE A 112 -16.96 5.17 12.93
CA PHE A 112 -16.71 5.08 14.38
C PHE A 112 -15.57 6.03 14.84
N SER A 113 -14.61 6.32 13.96
CA SER A 113 -13.53 7.29 14.18
C SER A 113 -13.99 8.77 14.17
N CYS A 114 -15.22 9.04 13.74
CA CYS A 114 -15.82 10.39 13.76
C CYS A 114 -16.70 10.62 15.01
N LEU A 115 -17.01 9.59 15.81
CA LEU A 115 -17.73 9.78 17.06
C LEU A 115 -16.81 10.43 18.13
N PRO A 116 -17.30 11.39 18.94
CA PRO A 116 -18.67 11.89 19.07
C PRO A 116 -18.98 13.12 18.19
N PHE A 117 -18.08 13.50 17.28
CA PHE A 117 -18.18 14.75 16.52
C PHE A 117 -19.04 14.58 15.25
N THR A 118 -20.10 15.37 15.14
CA THR A 118 -20.97 15.46 13.95
C THR A 118 -20.30 16.10 12.73
N MET A 119 -19.04 16.53 12.85
CA MET A 119 -18.28 17.11 11.74
C MET A 119 -17.45 16.06 11.01
N LYS A 120 -17.41 16.16 9.68
CA LYS A 120 -16.55 15.34 8.83
C LYS A 120 -15.09 15.71 9.10
N ARG A 121 -14.38 14.85 9.83
CA ARG A 121 -12.95 15.02 10.09
C ARG A 121 -12.15 14.42 8.93
N ILE A 122 -11.29 15.21 8.31
CA ILE A 122 -10.37 14.74 7.28
C ILE A 122 -9.15 14.17 8.00
N TYR A 123 -8.65 13.03 7.53
CA TYR A 123 -7.47 12.37 8.05
C TYR A 123 -6.53 12.09 6.88
N TYR A 124 -5.22 12.13 7.13
CA TYR A 124 -4.26 11.62 6.14
C TYR A 124 -4.49 10.13 5.94
N ARG A 125 -4.53 9.71 4.67
CA ARG A 125 -4.49 8.30 4.32
C ARG A 125 -3.24 7.64 4.91
N PRO A 126 -3.34 6.51 5.64
CA PRO A 126 -2.17 5.77 6.08
C PRO A 126 -1.27 5.43 4.89
N ALA A 127 0.04 5.57 5.07
CA ALA A 127 1.01 5.34 3.99
C ALA A 127 1.93 4.16 4.29
N LEU A 128 2.57 3.66 3.24
CA LEU A 128 3.68 2.71 3.34
C LEU A 128 4.99 3.46 3.12
N MET A 129 5.91 3.33 4.07
CA MET A 129 7.24 3.91 3.99
C MET A 129 8.26 2.79 3.84
N THR A 130 9.12 2.88 2.83
CA THR A 130 10.27 1.97 2.69
C THR A 130 11.47 2.60 3.38
N VAL A 131 12.01 1.91 4.38
CA VAL A 131 13.18 2.36 5.14
C VAL A 131 14.36 1.48 4.78
N GLY A 132 15.43 2.09 4.31
CA GLY A 132 16.69 1.43 3.98
C GLY A 132 17.73 1.64 5.08
N ASN A 133 18.39 0.57 5.53
CA ASN A 133 19.58 0.65 6.37
C ASN A 133 20.66 -0.31 5.85
N GLY A 134 21.81 0.22 5.41
CA GLY A 134 22.98 -0.58 5.03
C GLY A 134 22.74 -1.65 3.97
N GLY A 135 21.79 -1.45 3.04
CA GLY A 135 21.44 -2.39 1.98
C GLY A 135 20.19 -3.24 2.23
N HIS A 136 19.58 -3.16 3.42
CA HIS A 136 18.31 -3.81 3.74
C HIS A 136 17.16 -2.82 3.69
N ASN A 137 16.11 -3.13 2.93
CA ASN A 137 14.91 -2.32 2.84
C ASN A 137 13.73 -3.01 3.55
N VAL A 138 13.04 -2.28 4.43
CA VAL A 138 11.86 -2.76 5.14
C VAL A 138 10.69 -1.84 4.83
N CYS A 139 9.52 -2.42 4.53
CA CYS A 139 8.28 -1.66 4.35
C CYS A 139 7.55 -1.53 5.68
N ILE A 140 7.23 -0.30 6.07
CA ILE A 140 6.64 0.04 7.36
C ILE A 140 5.32 0.78 7.14
N ARG A 141 4.26 0.35 7.83
CA ARG A 141 2.98 1.04 7.87
C ARG A 141 3.07 2.29 8.72
N VAL A 142 2.66 3.43 8.18
CA VAL A 142 2.64 4.70 8.89
C VAL A 142 1.19 5.16 9.03
N GLY A 143 0.72 5.20 10.27
CA GLY A 143 -0.65 5.62 10.57
C GLY A 143 -0.88 7.12 10.32
N SER A 144 -2.14 7.51 10.12
CA SER A 144 -2.56 8.88 9.81
C SER A 144 -1.95 9.95 10.73
N LYS A 145 -1.99 9.74 12.05
CA LYS A 145 -1.42 10.66 13.04
C LYS A 145 0.10 10.83 12.91
N LEU A 146 0.79 9.76 12.50
CA LEU A 146 2.24 9.81 12.30
C LEU A 146 2.59 10.48 10.98
N ILE A 147 1.76 10.33 9.93
CA ILE A 147 1.89 11.13 8.70
C ILE A 147 1.73 12.62 9.02
N GLU A 148 0.71 12.99 9.80
CA GLU A 148 0.52 14.37 10.24
C GLU A 148 1.75 14.87 11.02
N LYS A 149 2.32 14.06 11.92
CA LYS A 149 3.55 14.39 12.66
C LYS A 149 4.76 14.54 11.72
N ILE A 150 4.90 13.69 10.71
CA ILE A 150 5.95 13.78 9.68
C ILE A 150 5.79 15.09 8.92
N LEU A 151 4.56 15.48 8.59
CA LEU A 151 4.20 16.73 7.93
C LEU A 151 4.14 17.93 8.89
N LEU A 152 4.98 17.95 9.93
CA LEU A 152 5.10 19.04 10.91
C LEU A 152 3.77 19.44 11.60
N ASN A 153 2.88 18.48 11.79
CA ASN A 153 1.53 18.67 12.36
C ASN A 153 0.62 19.58 11.52
N ILE A 154 0.84 19.66 10.21
CA ILE A 154 -0.09 20.30 9.29
C ILE A 154 -1.35 19.44 9.19
N SER A 155 -2.50 19.94 9.65
CA SER A 155 -3.78 19.24 9.46
C SER A 155 -4.11 19.05 7.98
N PRO A 156 -4.71 17.91 7.57
CA PRO A 156 -5.11 17.70 6.18
C PRO A 156 -6.12 18.74 5.68
N ASP A 157 -6.92 19.35 6.58
CA ASP A 157 -7.84 20.43 6.25
C ASP A 157 -7.14 21.71 5.76
N PHE A 158 -5.83 21.83 6.00
CA PHE A 158 -5.03 22.99 5.63
C PHE A 158 -4.27 22.83 4.31
N LEU A 159 -4.18 21.63 3.73
CA LEU A 159 -3.36 21.38 2.53
C LEU A 159 -3.71 22.31 1.36
N ASN A 160 -5.00 22.57 1.14
CA ASN A 160 -5.47 23.45 0.06
C ASN A 160 -5.47 24.94 0.45
N ARG A 161 -5.11 25.30 1.69
CA ARG A 161 -5.07 26.70 2.13
C ARG A 161 -3.76 27.36 1.71
N VAL A 162 -3.88 28.58 1.23
CA VAL A 162 -2.75 29.45 0.90
C VAL A 162 -2.12 29.96 2.20
N ILE A 163 -0.80 29.88 2.32
CA ILE A 163 -0.03 30.31 3.51
C ILE A 163 0.06 31.84 3.53
N VAL A 164 0.46 32.42 2.40
CA VAL A 164 0.54 33.88 2.21
C VAL A 164 -0.29 34.25 0.99
N PRO A 165 -1.37 35.05 1.13
CA PRO A 165 -2.31 35.37 0.06
C PRO A 165 -1.70 35.94 -1.22
N SER A 166 -0.49 36.49 -1.15
CA SER A 166 0.23 37.09 -2.28
C SER A 166 1.16 36.14 -3.03
N SER A 167 1.32 34.88 -2.59
CA SER A 167 2.38 33.99 -3.07
C SER A 167 1.92 32.73 -3.80
N ASP A 168 0.60 32.47 -3.88
CA ASP A 168 0.01 31.20 -4.36
C ASP A 168 0.53 29.92 -3.68
N VAL A 169 1.41 30.04 -2.66
CA VAL A 169 1.98 28.90 -1.93
C VAL A 169 0.94 28.32 -0.97
N THR A 170 0.64 27.04 -1.13
CA THR A 170 -0.25 26.29 -0.25
C THR A 170 0.51 25.46 0.77
N TYR A 171 -0.14 25.10 1.89
CA TYR A 171 0.45 24.13 2.83
C TYR A 171 0.72 22.77 2.17
N GLY A 172 -0.04 22.40 1.14
CA GLY A 172 0.22 21.21 0.35
C GLY A 172 1.56 21.25 -0.40
N MET A 173 1.98 22.43 -0.87
CA MET A 173 3.30 22.62 -1.48
C MET A 173 4.42 22.43 -0.45
N VAL A 174 4.27 23.00 0.75
CA VAL A 174 5.22 22.81 1.85
C VAL A 174 5.31 21.34 2.29
N ALA A 175 4.17 20.66 2.37
CA ALA A 175 4.13 19.23 2.66
C ALA A 175 4.86 18.40 1.60
N ALA A 176 4.69 18.73 0.31
CA ALA A 176 5.40 18.08 -0.79
C ALA A 176 6.92 18.31 -0.71
N ASP A 177 7.36 19.54 -0.47
CA ASP A 177 8.78 19.89 -0.31
C ASP A 177 9.41 19.16 0.87
N LEU A 178 8.68 19.02 1.98
CA LEU A 178 9.14 18.27 3.14
C LEU A 178 9.30 16.77 2.84
N VAL A 179 8.33 16.15 2.16
CA VAL A 179 8.41 14.76 1.73
C VAL A 179 9.58 14.56 0.77
N HIS A 180 9.77 15.47 -0.18
CA HIS A 180 10.93 15.46 -1.07
C HIS A 180 12.25 15.56 -0.30
N SER A 181 12.31 16.41 0.71
CA SER A 181 13.49 16.58 1.57
C SER A 181 13.80 15.32 2.40
N LEU A 182 12.77 14.64 2.92
CA LEU A 182 12.92 13.39 3.66
C LEU A 182 13.38 12.22 2.79
N LEU A 183 12.97 12.20 1.52
CA LEU A 183 13.35 11.15 0.56
C LEU A 183 14.69 11.43 -0.14
N ALA A 184 15.23 12.64 -0.01
CA ALA A 184 16.50 13.00 -0.62
C ALA A 184 17.66 12.23 0.05
N VAL A 185 18.63 11.82 -0.78
CA VAL A 185 19.72 10.87 -0.45
C VAL A 185 20.65 11.33 0.69
N SER A 186 20.59 12.60 1.12
CA SER A 186 21.41 13.14 2.21
C SER A 186 20.66 13.28 3.54
N ALA A 187 19.50 12.66 3.72
CA ALA A 187 18.74 12.75 4.97
C ALA A 187 19.57 12.18 6.13
N GLU A 188 19.70 12.97 7.20
CA GLU A 188 20.27 12.50 8.47
C GLU A 188 19.54 11.23 8.93
N PRO A 189 20.23 10.28 9.57
CA PRO A 189 19.59 9.06 10.05
C PRO A 189 18.45 9.41 11.02
N TRP A 190 17.35 8.67 10.94
CA TRP A 190 16.22 8.80 11.83
C TRP A 190 16.11 7.55 12.70
N LEU A 191 15.91 7.74 13.99
CA LEU A 191 15.58 6.65 14.91
C LEU A 191 14.08 6.35 14.81
N LEU A 192 13.74 5.13 14.37
CA LEU A 192 12.36 4.68 14.22
C LEU A 192 12.00 3.68 15.31
N LYS A 193 10.89 3.93 16.00
CA LYS A 193 10.25 2.97 16.90
C LYS A 193 9.21 2.18 16.12
N ILE A 194 9.48 0.90 15.90
CA ILE A 194 8.67 0.03 15.04
C ILE A 194 8.04 -1.08 15.87
N GLN A 195 6.77 -1.37 15.61
CA GLN A 195 6.07 -2.56 16.09
C GLN A 195 6.10 -3.64 15.02
N SER A 196 6.47 -4.86 15.40
CA SER A 196 6.36 -6.04 14.56
C SER A 196 5.11 -6.83 14.93
N LEU A 197 4.30 -7.18 13.93
CA LEU A 197 3.16 -8.07 14.05
C LEU A 197 3.42 -9.32 13.23
N PHE A 198 3.41 -10.48 13.90
CA PHE A 198 3.56 -11.77 13.24
C PHE A 198 2.20 -12.44 13.09
N MET A 199 1.87 -12.85 11.86
CA MET A 199 0.80 -13.81 11.63
C MET A 199 1.41 -15.20 11.67
N LEU A 200 0.96 -16.01 12.62
CA LEU A 200 1.43 -17.38 12.79
C LEU A 200 0.42 -18.36 12.20
N ASP A 201 0.91 -19.53 11.77
CA ASP A 201 0.06 -20.68 11.51
C ASP A 201 -0.31 -21.42 12.81
N GLU A 202 -1.04 -22.53 12.66
CA GLU A 202 -1.48 -23.38 13.78
C GLU A 202 -0.31 -24.00 14.56
N ASN A 203 0.88 -24.08 13.96
CA ASN A 203 2.10 -24.62 14.55
C ASN A 203 3.03 -23.51 15.08
N SER A 204 2.54 -22.27 15.17
CA SER A 204 3.31 -21.09 15.58
C SER A 204 4.46 -20.71 14.63
N TYR A 205 4.44 -21.15 13.37
CA TYR A 205 5.39 -20.68 12.37
C TYR A 205 4.98 -19.31 11.80
N PRO A 206 5.89 -18.33 11.70
CA PRO A 206 5.58 -17.03 11.15
C PRO A 206 5.35 -17.09 9.63
N LEU A 207 4.11 -16.84 9.21
CA LEU A 207 3.70 -16.77 7.81
C LEU A 207 3.93 -15.39 7.21
N GLN A 208 3.71 -14.35 8.01
CA GLN A 208 3.85 -12.97 7.59
C GLN A 208 4.34 -12.12 8.77
N GLN A 209 5.28 -11.23 8.48
CA GLN A 209 5.74 -10.22 9.42
C GLN A 209 5.41 -8.85 8.85
N ASP A 210 4.63 -8.11 9.61
CA ASP A 210 4.25 -6.76 9.28
C ASP A 210 4.89 -5.77 10.25
N PHE A 211 5.30 -4.62 9.73
CA PHE A 211 5.86 -3.55 10.53
C PHE A 211 4.94 -2.34 10.55
N SER A 212 4.73 -1.77 11.72
CA SER A 212 3.99 -0.51 11.92
C SER A 212 4.88 0.49 12.66
N LEU A 213 4.95 1.72 12.16
CA LEU A 213 5.62 2.80 12.84
C LEU A 213 4.80 3.20 14.07
N LEU A 214 5.46 3.29 15.22
CA LEU A 214 4.88 3.81 16.46
C LEU A 214 5.33 5.24 16.72
N ASP A 215 6.62 5.53 16.47
CA ASP A 215 7.17 6.86 16.61
C ASP A 215 8.49 7.00 15.83
N PHE A 216 8.95 8.23 15.65
CA PHE A 216 10.22 8.55 14.99
C PHE A 216 10.87 9.80 15.60
N TYR A 217 12.20 9.83 15.62
CA TYR A 217 13.00 10.94 16.14
C TYR A 217 14.23 11.17 15.25
N PRO A 218 14.70 12.41 15.10
CA PRO A 218 15.99 12.66 14.46
C PRO A 218 17.11 12.00 15.29
N ASP A 219 18.06 11.34 14.65
CA ASP A 219 19.20 10.72 15.33
C ASP A 219 20.21 11.81 15.72
N ILE A 220 20.12 12.29 16.97
CA ILE A 220 20.96 13.37 17.51
C ILE A 220 22.41 12.88 17.79
N VAL A 221 22.78 11.66 17.42
CA VAL A 221 24.10 11.11 17.73
C VAL A 221 25.15 11.57 16.70
N LYS A 222 25.44 12.88 16.71
CA LYS A 222 26.79 13.44 16.47
C LYS A 222 27.00 14.74 17.24
N HIS A 223 27.32 14.63 18.52
CA HIS A 223 28.51 15.29 19.06
C HIS A 223 29.05 14.54 20.28
N GLY A 224 30.24 13.98 20.10
CA GLY A 224 31.29 13.71 21.09
C GLY A 224 30.92 13.21 22.50
N ALA A 225 31.47 12.05 22.83
CA ALA A 225 32.12 11.91 24.14
C ALA A 225 33.01 13.14 24.45
N TYR A 226 33.21 13.40 25.75
CA TYR A 226 33.76 14.59 26.43
C TYR A 226 32.70 15.71 26.58
N ALA A 227 32.21 16.09 27.76
CA ALA A 227 32.86 16.14 29.06
C ALA A 227 31.84 16.13 30.21
N LEU A 228 32.36 15.71 31.36
CA LEU A 228 31.82 15.84 32.71
C LEU A 228 31.26 17.24 33.02
N LEU A 229 30.03 17.30 33.55
CA LEU A 229 29.59 17.93 34.81
C LEU A 229 28.07 17.93 34.90
#